data_AF-A0A2R6KNK7-F1
#
_entry.id   AF-A0A2R6KNK7-F1
#
_cell.length_a   1.000
_cell.length_b   1.000
_cell.length_c   1.000
_cell.angle_alpha   90.00
_cell.angle_beta   90.00
_cell.angle_gamma   90.00
#
_symmetry.space_group_name_H-M   'P 1'
#
loop_
_entity.id
_entity.type
_entity.pdbx_description
1 polymer ?
#
loop_
_entity_poly.entity_id
_entity_poly.type
_entity_poly.pdbx_seq_one_letter_code
_entity_poly.pdbx_strand_id
1 'polypeptide(L)'
;MCMRRREFVAALGASGLAGCLSGRPTDGSGVPTESETSPTATPAPPDTTTPTPDEHDIDEANARLARHGVPPTICETSINPDPSIYAVVEPAFAPDWSAHEITPAYRFEDGRERLVDEQTVIALTADGLARAYPLTILTTHEVVNDRLGSRDGSGGTGEPVIVTFCPLCSSGMVASRRLDGGVTQFAVTGELWMPEAVFERASEEENRTFGATYSGGEEISVRHNGNLVMYDAATHSYWSQILARGICGPHTGTQLAIRPSSVTTWGEFRERHPDGEVLLPPPHSGTVEPGVILGEG
;
A
#
# COMPACT_ATOMS: atom_id res chain seq x y z
N MET A 1 3.91 22.72 -6.74
CA MET A 1 4.79 22.53 -5.58
C MET A 1 4.54 21.12 -5.08
N CYS A 2 5.56 20.26 -5.01
CA CYS A 2 5.38 18.90 -4.51
C CYS A 2 4.95 18.95 -3.04
N MET A 3 3.97 18.14 -2.66
CA MET A 3 3.46 18.12 -1.31
C MET A 3 4.24 17.09 -0.49
N ARG A 4 5.03 17.58 0.46
CA ARG A 4 5.85 16.73 1.32
C ARG A 4 5.00 16.12 2.43
N ARG A 5 5.32 14.88 2.81
CA ARG A 5 4.60 14.17 3.89
C ARG A 5 4.58 14.96 5.20
N ARG A 6 5.72 15.53 5.61
CA ARG A 6 5.81 16.34 6.85
C ARG A 6 4.97 17.62 6.81
N GLU A 7 4.91 18.28 5.65
CA GLU A 7 4.12 19.50 5.47
C GLU A 7 2.62 19.18 5.53
N PHE A 8 2.21 18.05 4.95
CA PHE A 8 0.84 17.57 5.03
C PHE A 8 0.42 17.21 6.46
N VAL A 9 1.27 16.48 7.20
CA VAL A 9 1.01 16.16 8.62
C VAL A 9 0.91 17.43 9.47
N ALA A 10 1.79 18.40 9.25
CA ALA A 10 1.75 19.68 9.97
C ALA A 10 0.47 20.49 9.66
N ALA A 11 -0.02 20.45 8.41
CA ALA A 11 -1.26 21.13 8.01
C ALA A 11 -2.52 20.48 8.62
N LEU A 12 -2.55 19.15 8.74
CA LEU A 12 -3.66 18.44 9.39
C LEU A 12 -3.76 18.75 10.89
N GLY A 13 -2.63 18.98 11.58
CA GLY A 13 -2.60 19.37 12.99
C GLY A 13 -3.18 20.76 13.31
N ALA A 14 -3.41 21.61 12.30
CA ALA A 14 -3.86 22.99 12.46
C ALA A 14 -5.38 23.19 12.29
N SER A 15 -6.16 22.13 12.00
CA SER A 15 -7.59 22.26 11.68
C SER A 15 -8.50 22.07 12.89
N GLY A 16 -8.50 23.06 13.79
CA GLY A 16 -9.47 23.19 14.87
C GLY A 16 -10.63 24.14 14.52
N LEU A 17 -11.86 23.62 14.60
CA LEU A 17 -13.16 24.28 14.83
C LEU A 17 -13.71 25.29 13.79
N ALA A 18 -14.73 24.85 13.04
CA ALA A 18 -16.05 25.48 12.81
C ALA A 18 -16.87 24.52 11.92
N GLY A 19 -18.10 24.08 12.18
CA GLY A 19 -19.26 24.75 12.77
C GLY A 19 -20.36 24.85 11.69
N CYS A 20 -21.37 23.97 11.78
CA CYS A 20 -22.43 23.64 10.80
C CYS A 20 -23.39 24.78 10.37
N LEU A 21 -24.06 24.64 9.20
CA LEU A 21 -25.52 24.37 9.04
C LEU A 21 -26.09 24.65 7.62
N SER A 22 -26.69 23.59 7.06
CA SER A 22 -27.97 23.43 6.34
C SER A 22 -28.53 24.46 5.33
N GLY A 23 -28.95 23.92 4.18
CA GLY A 23 -30.05 24.44 3.35
C GLY A 23 -30.55 23.41 2.31
N ARG A 24 -31.84 23.07 2.36
CA ARG A 24 -32.67 22.31 1.37
C ARG A 24 -34.02 23.09 1.26
N PRO A 25 -34.98 22.82 0.36
CA PRO A 25 -35.06 21.91 -0.80
C PRO A 25 -35.74 22.55 -2.06
N THR A 26 -35.98 21.77 -3.14
CA THR A 26 -37.18 21.85 -4.00
C THR A 26 -37.43 20.56 -4.80
N ASP A 27 -38.72 20.24 -4.94
CA ASP A 27 -39.37 19.10 -5.60
C ASP A 27 -39.39 19.16 -7.14
N GLY A 28 -39.69 18.02 -7.79
CA GLY A 28 -40.25 17.99 -9.15
C GLY A 28 -40.22 16.63 -9.86
N SER A 29 -41.30 15.87 -9.72
CA SER A 29 -41.59 14.55 -10.32
C SER A 29 -41.71 14.52 -11.85
N GLY A 30 -41.46 13.34 -12.46
CA GLY A 30 -41.94 13.02 -13.82
C GLY A 30 -41.38 11.72 -14.40
N VAL A 31 -42.14 10.63 -14.32
CA VAL A 31 -41.95 9.36 -15.07
C VAL A 31 -42.86 9.40 -16.31
N PRO A 32 -42.46 8.79 -17.43
CA PRO A 32 -43.30 7.72 -17.97
C PRO A 32 -42.53 6.46 -18.38
N THR A 33 -43.19 5.35 -18.10
CA THR A 33 -42.95 3.97 -18.55
C THR A 33 -43.38 3.83 -20.01
N GLU A 34 -42.62 3.13 -20.85
CA GLU A 34 -43.17 2.23 -21.88
C GLU A 34 -42.26 1.02 -22.07
N SER A 35 -42.89 -0.15 -21.99
CA SER A 35 -42.35 -1.47 -22.33
C SER A 35 -42.73 -1.77 -23.76
N GLU A 36 -41.82 -2.34 -24.57
CA GLU A 36 -42.22 -3.26 -25.62
C GLU A 36 -41.10 -4.25 -25.99
N THR A 37 -41.55 -5.46 -26.29
CA THR A 37 -40.82 -6.72 -26.37
C THR A 37 -40.09 -6.97 -27.69
N SER A 38 -39.06 -7.82 -27.59
CA SER A 38 -38.14 -8.32 -28.63
C SER A 38 -38.77 -8.86 -29.92
N PRO A 39 -37.95 -9.01 -30.99
CA PRO A 39 -37.48 -10.37 -31.27
C PRO A 39 -35.97 -10.49 -31.47
N THR A 40 -35.48 -11.65 -31.04
CA THR A 40 -34.14 -12.22 -31.19
C THR A 40 -33.57 -12.08 -32.61
N ALA A 41 -32.42 -11.41 -32.71
CA ALA A 41 -31.48 -11.55 -33.82
C ALA A 41 -30.13 -12.00 -33.25
N THR A 42 -29.63 -13.13 -33.75
CA THR A 42 -28.34 -13.73 -33.45
C THR A 42 -27.19 -12.72 -33.63
N PRO A 43 -26.26 -12.56 -32.67
CA PRO A 43 -25.18 -11.60 -32.79
C PRO A 43 -24.19 -12.03 -33.89
N ALA A 44 -23.86 -11.11 -34.79
CA ALA A 44 -22.65 -11.19 -35.59
C ALA A 44 -21.44 -11.15 -34.64
N PRO A 45 -20.35 -11.89 -34.91
CA PRO A 45 -19.17 -11.85 -34.05
C PRO A 45 -18.65 -10.41 -34.00
N PRO A 46 -18.30 -9.86 -32.82
CA PRO A 46 -17.55 -8.61 -32.80
C PRO A 46 -16.24 -8.86 -33.54
N ASP A 47 -15.95 -8.04 -34.54
CA ASP A 47 -14.68 -8.01 -35.24
C ASP A 47 -13.57 -7.92 -34.19
N THR A 48 -12.90 -9.05 -33.97
CA THR A 48 -11.69 -9.18 -33.16
C THR A 48 -10.54 -8.53 -33.90
N THR A 49 -10.49 -7.20 -33.89
CA THR A 49 -9.30 -6.42 -34.19
C THR A 49 -9.44 -5.02 -33.60
N THR A 50 -9.64 -4.93 -32.29
CA THR A 50 -9.08 -3.79 -31.57
C THR A 50 -7.57 -4.03 -31.57
N PRO A 51 -6.74 -3.20 -32.23
CA PRO A 51 -5.31 -3.35 -32.11
C PRO A 51 -4.93 -3.21 -30.64
N THR A 52 -4.19 -4.17 -30.10
CA THR A 52 -3.50 -4.01 -28.83
C THR A 52 -2.62 -2.77 -28.96
N PRO A 53 -2.66 -1.81 -28.01
CA PRO A 53 -1.79 -0.65 -28.09
C PRO A 53 -0.34 -1.10 -28.20
N ASP A 54 0.43 -0.44 -29.08
CA ASP A 54 1.87 -0.68 -29.23
C ASP A 54 2.53 -0.55 -27.86
N GLU A 55 3.56 -1.35 -27.56
CA GLU A 55 4.32 -1.23 -26.31
C GLU A 55 4.83 0.21 -26.13
N HIS A 56 5.17 0.88 -27.23
CA HIS A 56 5.51 2.31 -27.22
C HIS A 56 4.33 3.24 -26.88
N ASP A 57 3.11 2.92 -27.29
CA ASP A 57 1.90 3.70 -26.96
C ASP A 57 1.51 3.51 -25.48
N ILE A 58 1.73 2.31 -24.94
CA ILE A 58 1.56 2.00 -23.52
C ILE A 58 2.60 2.74 -22.70
N ASP A 59 3.87 2.75 -23.12
CA ASP A 59 4.96 3.47 -22.44
C ASP A 59 4.77 4.99 -22.48
N GLU A 60 4.27 5.55 -23.58
CA GLU A 60 3.94 6.97 -23.67
C GLU A 60 2.71 7.34 -22.81
N ALA A 61 1.69 6.47 -22.75
CA ALA A 61 0.54 6.62 -21.86
C ALA A 61 0.92 6.50 -20.37
N ASN A 62 1.86 5.60 -20.05
CA ASN A 62 2.39 5.42 -18.70
C ASN A 62 3.31 6.58 -18.27
N ALA A 63 4.10 7.15 -19.19
CA ALA A 63 4.85 8.39 -18.96
C ALA A 63 3.95 9.62 -18.72
N ARG A 64 2.67 9.53 -19.10
CA ARG A 64 1.63 10.51 -18.73
C ARG A 64 1.03 10.24 -17.36
N LEU A 65 1.09 9.01 -16.82
CA LEU A 65 0.41 8.63 -15.57
C LEU A 65 0.74 9.58 -14.43
N ALA A 66 2.03 9.86 -14.19
CA ALA A 66 2.47 10.81 -13.18
C ALA A 66 1.88 12.23 -13.37
N ARG A 67 1.73 12.69 -14.62
CA ARG A 67 1.17 14.01 -14.97
C ARG A 67 -0.33 14.12 -14.76
N HIS A 68 -1.04 12.99 -14.76
CA HIS A 68 -2.47 12.92 -14.45
C HIS A 68 -2.75 12.87 -12.95
N GLY A 69 -1.71 12.72 -12.12
CA GLY A 69 -1.83 12.81 -10.68
C GLY A 69 -1.36 14.14 -10.10
N VAL A 70 -1.44 14.22 -8.78
CA VAL A 70 -1.09 15.42 -8.00
C VAL A 70 0.02 15.06 -7.00
N PRO A 71 1.18 15.73 -7.04
CA PRO A 71 1.59 16.74 -8.03
C PRO A 71 1.96 16.10 -9.39
N PRO A 72 1.73 16.81 -10.52
CA PRO A 72 2.12 16.31 -11.84
C PRO A 72 3.65 16.29 -12.05
N THR A 73 4.38 16.99 -11.19
CA THR A 73 5.84 17.17 -11.22
C THR A 73 6.58 16.14 -10.35
N ILE A 74 5.93 15.08 -9.90
CA ILE A 74 6.55 14.09 -8.99
C ILE A 74 7.86 13.52 -9.55
N CYS A 75 7.94 13.32 -10.88
CA CYS A 75 9.14 12.78 -11.54
C CYS A 75 10.30 13.78 -11.67
N GLU A 76 10.08 15.06 -11.38
CA GLU A 76 11.13 16.08 -11.36
C GLU A 76 11.81 16.18 -9.99
N THR A 77 11.30 15.44 -9.00
CA THR A 77 11.76 15.48 -7.61
C THR A 77 12.79 14.39 -7.38
N SER A 78 13.97 14.74 -6.86
CA SER A 78 14.94 13.75 -6.38
C SER A 78 14.40 13.03 -5.15
N ILE A 79 14.86 11.79 -4.91
CA ILE A 79 14.53 11.07 -3.68
C ILE A 79 15.02 11.94 -2.52
N ASN A 80 14.09 12.38 -1.67
CA ASN A 80 14.39 13.13 -0.47
C ASN A 80 14.00 12.25 0.71
N PRO A 81 14.84 11.24 1.02
CA PRO A 81 14.48 10.19 1.96
C PRO A 81 14.08 10.85 3.28
N ASP A 82 12.82 10.70 3.71
CA ASP A 82 12.43 11.21 5.02
C ASP A 82 13.23 10.42 6.07
N PRO A 83 14.12 11.06 6.85
CA PRO A 83 15.00 10.36 7.78
C PRO A 83 14.25 9.79 9.00
N SER A 84 12.91 9.79 8.97
CA SER A 84 12.05 9.24 10.02
C SER A 84 11.29 7.97 9.62
N ILE A 85 11.33 7.54 8.35
CA ILE A 85 10.60 6.35 7.87
C ILE A 85 11.59 5.35 7.30
N TYR A 86 12.04 4.43 8.15
CA TYR A 86 13.03 3.44 7.82
C TYR A 86 12.30 2.22 7.27
N ALA A 87 12.73 1.66 6.13
CA ALA A 87 12.16 0.41 5.67
C ALA A 87 12.64 -0.74 6.55
N VAL A 88 11.77 -1.69 6.85
CA VAL A 88 12.19 -2.97 7.45
C VAL A 88 12.77 -3.84 6.33
N VAL A 89 14.02 -4.29 6.49
CA VAL A 89 14.72 -5.09 5.47
C VAL A 89 15.20 -6.45 5.96
N GLU A 90 15.23 -6.63 7.28
CA GLU A 90 15.54 -7.89 7.94
C GLU A 90 14.45 -8.19 8.97
N PRO A 91 13.23 -8.53 8.51
CA PRO A 91 12.11 -8.74 9.41
C PRO A 91 12.32 -9.99 10.27
N ALA A 92 12.16 -9.83 11.59
CA ALA A 92 12.15 -10.93 12.55
C ALA A 92 10.71 -11.21 12.99
N PHE A 93 10.40 -12.49 13.20
CA PHE A 93 9.07 -12.95 13.56
C PHE A 93 9.12 -13.80 14.83
N ALA A 94 8.02 -13.81 15.58
CA ALA A 94 7.80 -14.68 16.73
C ALA A 94 6.31 -15.02 16.87
N PRO A 95 5.94 -16.08 17.63
CA PRO A 95 4.53 -16.41 17.87
C PRO A 95 3.72 -15.28 18.50
N ASP A 96 4.37 -14.49 19.36
CA ASP A 96 3.84 -13.24 19.90
C ASP A 96 5.00 -12.34 20.37
N TRP A 97 4.67 -11.17 20.91
CA TRP A 97 5.68 -10.27 21.44
C TRP A 97 6.15 -10.63 22.84
N SER A 98 5.53 -11.58 23.55
CA SER A 98 5.63 -11.81 25.01
C SER A 98 7.05 -12.09 25.52
N ALA A 99 7.89 -12.72 24.71
CA ALA A 99 9.27 -13.05 25.06
C ALA A 99 10.28 -11.94 24.70
N HIS A 100 9.83 -10.82 24.13
CA HIS A 100 10.69 -9.78 23.57
C HIS A 100 10.56 -8.46 24.32
N GLU A 101 11.69 -7.76 24.48
CA GLU A 101 11.71 -6.39 24.97
C GLU A 101 11.27 -5.44 23.84
N ILE A 102 10.26 -4.61 24.11
CA ILE A 102 9.75 -3.65 23.14
C ILE A 102 10.25 -2.25 23.48
N THR A 103 10.92 -1.61 22.53
CA THR A 103 11.46 -0.27 22.73
C THR A 103 10.33 0.75 22.87
N PRO A 104 10.54 1.84 23.63
CA PRO A 104 9.50 2.83 23.91
C PRO A 104 8.78 3.39 22.66
N ALA A 105 9.47 3.48 21.52
CA ALA A 105 8.90 3.94 20.26
C ALA A 105 7.76 3.05 19.70
N TYR A 106 7.68 1.78 20.10
CA TYR A 106 6.65 0.84 19.63
C TYR A 106 5.71 0.40 20.75
N ARG A 107 5.80 1.02 21.92
CA ARG A 107 4.81 0.82 22.98
C ARG A 107 3.54 1.57 22.63
N PHE A 108 2.40 1.03 23.04
CA PHE A 108 1.14 1.73 22.94
C PHE A 108 1.13 2.97 23.83
N GLU A 109 0.28 3.95 23.51
CA GLU A 109 0.21 5.23 24.24
C GLU A 109 -0.07 5.05 25.74
N ASP A 110 -0.77 3.97 26.11
CA ASP A 110 -1.06 3.59 27.49
C ASP A 110 0.06 2.76 28.16
N GLY A 111 1.22 2.65 27.50
CA GLY A 111 2.39 1.95 27.99
C GLY A 111 2.38 0.44 27.76
N ARG A 112 1.34 -0.13 27.11
CA ARG A 112 1.36 -1.56 26.77
C ARG A 112 2.51 -1.88 25.81
N GLU A 113 3.08 -3.06 26.00
CA GLU A 113 4.22 -3.57 25.22
C GLU A 113 3.84 -4.79 24.39
N ARG A 114 2.55 -5.15 24.33
CA ARG A 114 2.04 -6.34 23.66
C ARG A 114 0.89 -5.97 22.76
N LEU A 115 0.80 -6.64 21.61
CA LEU A 115 -0.42 -6.62 20.80
C LEU A 115 -1.57 -7.20 21.64
N VAL A 116 -2.71 -6.53 21.64
CA VAL A 116 -3.97 -7.10 22.13
C VAL A 116 -4.78 -7.65 20.96
N ASP A 117 -5.89 -8.32 21.24
CA ASP A 117 -6.59 -9.09 20.22
C ASP A 117 -7.20 -8.17 19.14
N GLU A 118 -7.59 -6.95 19.50
CA GLU A 118 -8.25 -5.98 18.61
C GLU A 118 -7.31 -5.23 17.66
N GLN A 119 -5.98 -5.41 17.75
CA GLN A 119 -5.05 -4.74 16.84
C GLN A 119 -5.21 -5.28 15.44
N THR A 120 -5.27 -4.39 14.45
CA THR A 120 -5.31 -4.78 13.05
C THR A 120 -3.94 -5.25 12.58
N VAL A 121 -3.92 -6.37 11.87
CA VAL A 121 -2.76 -6.93 11.20
C VAL A 121 -3.08 -7.18 9.71
N ILE A 122 -2.09 -6.99 8.85
CA ILE A 122 -2.12 -7.55 7.50
C ILE A 122 -1.62 -8.99 7.61
N ALA A 123 -2.38 -9.96 7.12
CA ALA A 123 -2.04 -11.37 7.19
C ALA A 123 -1.67 -11.91 5.80
N LEU A 124 -0.55 -12.63 5.72
CA LEU A 124 -0.09 -13.34 4.53
C LEU A 124 0.05 -14.82 4.86
N THR A 125 -0.32 -15.68 3.91
CA THR A 125 -0.15 -17.12 4.01
C THR A 125 0.47 -17.68 2.75
N ALA A 126 1.58 -18.41 2.86
CA ALA A 126 2.16 -19.17 1.76
C ALA A 126 2.88 -20.42 2.27
N ASP A 127 2.79 -21.52 1.51
CA ASP A 127 3.47 -22.78 1.80
C ASP A 127 3.27 -23.30 3.24
N GLY A 128 2.06 -23.11 3.78
CA GLY A 128 1.69 -23.53 5.15
C GLY A 128 2.26 -22.64 6.27
N LEU A 129 2.92 -21.52 5.92
CA LEU A 129 3.37 -20.50 6.86
C LEU A 129 2.41 -19.31 6.82
N ALA A 130 2.13 -18.75 8.01
CA ALA A 130 1.29 -17.58 8.19
C ALA A 130 2.07 -16.48 8.91
N ARG A 131 2.04 -15.26 8.36
CA ARG A 131 2.67 -14.09 8.94
C ARG A 131 1.68 -12.96 9.12
N ALA A 132 1.73 -12.34 10.30
CA ALA A 132 1.01 -11.13 10.63
C ALA A 132 1.94 -9.92 10.65
N TYR A 133 1.51 -8.82 10.04
CA TYR A 133 2.20 -7.55 9.98
C TYR A 133 1.34 -6.50 10.66
N PRO A 134 1.65 -6.14 11.93
CA PRO A 134 0.84 -5.20 12.68
C PRO A 134 0.86 -3.80 12.06
N LEU A 135 -0.32 -3.18 11.94
CA LEU A 135 -0.40 -1.79 11.50
C LEU A 135 0.37 -0.85 12.43
N THR A 136 0.57 -1.21 13.69
CA THR A 136 1.38 -0.42 14.64
C THR A 136 2.85 -0.32 14.21
N ILE A 137 3.39 -1.34 13.53
CA ILE A 137 4.74 -1.28 12.94
C ILE A 137 4.68 -0.60 11.56
N LEU A 138 3.73 -1.00 10.72
CA LEU A 138 3.62 -0.48 9.36
C LEU A 138 3.28 1.01 9.31
N THR A 139 2.64 1.56 10.34
CA THR A 139 2.40 3.01 10.45
C THR A 139 3.69 3.82 10.60
N THR A 140 4.70 3.23 11.26
CA THR A 140 6.01 3.86 11.47
C THR A 140 6.93 3.64 10.27
N HIS A 141 6.92 2.43 9.70
CA HIS A 141 7.91 2.01 8.71
C HIS A 141 7.41 2.06 7.27
N GLU A 142 6.09 1.96 7.08
CA GLU A 142 5.34 1.99 5.81
C GLU A 142 5.71 0.92 4.77
N VAL A 143 6.90 0.32 4.85
CA VAL A 143 7.42 -0.72 3.97
C VAL A 143 8.16 -1.79 4.79
N VAL A 144 7.77 -3.04 4.56
CA VAL A 144 8.49 -4.24 5.02
C VAL A 144 8.89 -5.06 3.81
N ASN A 145 10.20 -5.26 3.64
CA ASN A 145 10.78 -6.13 2.62
C ASN A 145 10.98 -7.53 3.21
N ASP A 146 10.01 -8.41 2.99
CA ASP A 146 10.04 -9.77 3.55
C ASP A 146 10.38 -10.85 2.50
N ARG A 147 10.77 -12.03 2.97
CA ARG A 147 10.82 -13.28 2.23
C ARG A 147 9.89 -14.29 2.88
N LEU A 148 8.63 -14.30 2.45
CA LEU A 148 7.60 -15.20 2.95
C LEU A 148 7.99 -16.64 2.61
N GLY A 149 8.04 -17.52 3.61
CA GLY A 149 8.51 -18.91 3.44
C GLY A 149 9.89 -19.21 4.04
N SER A 150 10.68 -18.20 4.43
CA SER A 150 11.98 -18.38 5.11
C SER A 150 11.84 -18.21 6.62
N ARG A 151 12.02 -19.26 7.43
CA ARG A 151 11.82 -19.21 8.89
C ARG A 151 12.78 -18.30 9.67
N ASP A 152 13.89 -17.90 9.08
CA ASP A 152 15.01 -17.25 9.76
C ASP A 152 15.34 -15.85 9.23
N GLY A 153 14.54 -15.30 8.29
CA GLY A 153 14.85 -14.03 7.62
C GLY A 153 16.17 -14.01 6.85
N SER A 154 16.93 -15.12 6.83
CA SER A 154 18.31 -15.19 6.37
C SER A 154 18.39 -15.59 4.89
N GLY A 155 17.97 -14.69 4.00
CA GLY A 155 18.27 -14.80 2.56
C GLY A 155 17.80 -16.08 1.82
N GLY A 156 16.97 -16.91 2.43
CA GLY A 156 16.51 -18.19 1.90
C GLY A 156 15.52 -18.09 0.73
N THR A 157 15.11 -19.26 0.22
CA THR A 157 14.26 -19.49 -0.97
C THR A 157 12.82 -18.95 -0.87
N GLY A 158 12.49 -18.21 0.19
CA GLY A 158 11.17 -17.61 0.38
C GLY A 158 10.80 -16.63 -0.72
N GLU A 159 9.50 -16.49 -0.96
CA GLU A 159 8.95 -15.54 -1.91
C GLU A 159 9.24 -14.10 -1.44
N PRO A 160 9.97 -13.29 -2.22
CA PRO A 160 10.26 -11.92 -1.87
C PRO A 160 9.00 -11.06 -2.06
N VAL A 161 8.47 -10.56 -0.95
CA VAL A 161 7.27 -9.73 -0.91
C VAL A 161 7.57 -8.37 -0.30
N ILE A 162 6.85 -7.35 -0.75
CA ILE A 162 6.69 -6.08 -0.03
C ILE A 162 5.34 -6.12 0.66
N VAL A 163 5.32 -5.74 1.94
CA VAL A 163 4.09 -5.41 2.68
C VAL A 163 4.15 -3.92 3.00
N THR A 164 3.12 -3.19 2.63
CA THR A 164 3.12 -1.72 2.75
C THR A 164 1.82 -1.21 3.34
N PHE A 165 1.90 -0.08 4.03
CA PHE A 165 0.73 0.64 4.53
C PHE A 165 1.00 2.15 4.57
N CYS A 166 0.10 2.92 3.97
CA CYS A 166 0.09 4.37 4.06
C CYS A 166 -0.84 4.80 5.20
N PRO A 167 -0.33 5.31 6.33
CA PRO A 167 -1.16 5.71 7.46
C PRO A 167 -2.04 6.94 7.19
N LEU A 168 -1.70 7.74 6.18
CA LEU A 168 -2.48 8.89 5.75
C LEU A 168 -3.71 8.47 4.94
N CYS A 169 -3.54 7.47 4.05
CA CYS A 169 -4.59 6.93 3.20
C CYS A 169 -5.38 5.79 3.82
N SER A 170 -4.94 5.31 4.98
CA SER A 170 -5.45 4.08 5.59
C SER A 170 -5.43 2.90 4.61
N SER A 171 -4.42 2.83 3.73
CA SER A 171 -4.37 1.89 2.60
C SER A 171 -3.13 1.01 2.66
N GLY A 172 -3.29 -0.28 2.34
CA GLY A 172 -2.21 -1.25 2.27
C GLY A 172 -2.16 -1.98 0.93
N MET A 173 -0.99 -2.50 0.61
CA MET A 173 -0.75 -3.30 -0.60
C MET A 173 0.36 -4.31 -0.33
N VAL A 174 0.21 -5.50 -0.91
CA VAL A 174 1.18 -6.58 -0.85
C VAL A 174 1.51 -7.04 -2.26
N ALA A 175 2.79 -7.10 -2.60
CA ALA A 175 3.23 -7.50 -3.94
C ALA A 175 4.59 -8.21 -3.94
N SER A 176 4.91 -8.86 -5.05
CA SER A 176 6.24 -9.40 -5.33
C SER A 176 7.28 -8.28 -5.47
N ARG A 177 8.49 -8.51 -4.94
CA ARG A 177 9.67 -7.66 -5.16
C ARG A 177 10.57 -8.14 -6.29
N ARG A 178 10.09 -9.08 -7.11
CA ARG A 178 10.82 -9.52 -8.30
C ARG A 178 10.59 -8.54 -9.44
N LEU A 179 11.66 -7.89 -9.88
CA LEU A 179 11.71 -7.00 -11.05
C LEU A 179 12.87 -7.44 -11.93
N ASP A 180 12.68 -7.48 -13.25
CA ASP A 180 13.70 -7.86 -14.25
C ASP A 180 14.46 -9.16 -13.94
N GLY A 181 13.77 -10.14 -13.35
CA GLY A 181 14.36 -11.42 -12.94
C GLY A 181 15.23 -11.36 -11.67
N GLY A 182 15.45 -10.18 -11.10
CA GLY A 182 16.13 -9.95 -9.83
C GLY A 182 15.16 -9.73 -8.66
N VAL A 183 15.71 -9.55 -7.46
CA VAL A 183 14.96 -9.12 -6.27
C VAL A 183 15.46 -7.75 -5.86
N THR A 184 14.55 -6.80 -5.67
CA THR A 184 14.88 -5.45 -5.23
C THR A 184 14.36 -5.18 -3.80
N GLN A 185 14.92 -4.18 -3.13
CA GLN A 185 14.35 -3.63 -1.90
C GLN A 185 13.58 -2.35 -2.22
N PHE A 186 12.50 -2.12 -1.50
CA PHE A 186 11.71 -0.91 -1.57
C PHE A 186 11.89 -0.06 -0.31
N ALA A 187 11.78 1.24 -0.47
CA ALA A 187 11.59 2.20 0.62
C ALA A 187 10.73 3.36 0.14
N VAL A 188 10.51 4.32 1.04
CA VAL A 188 9.64 5.47 0.80
C VAL A 188 10.45 6.67 0.32
N THR A 189 9.91 7.43 -0.65
CA THR A 189 10.61 8.62 -1.17
C THR A 189 10.49 9.84 -0.27
N GLY A 190 9.53 9.83 0.68
CA GLY A 190 9.14 10.99 1.48
C GLY A 190 8.11 11.91 0.79
N GLU A 191 7.82 11.66 -0.48
CA GLU A 191 6.86 12.43 -1.28
C GLU A 191 5.48 11.77 -1.29
N LEU A 192 4.46 12.59 -1.52
CA LEU A 192 3.08 12.14 -1.72
C LEU A 192 2.66 12.38 -3.16
N TRP A 193 1.94 11.42 -3.72
CA TRP A 193 1.32 11.54 -5.04
C TRP A 193 -0.06 10.90 -5.03
N MET A 194 -1.02 11.50 -5.73
CA MET A 194 -2.38 10.96 -5.86
C MET A 194 -2.73 10.77 -7.32
N PRO A 195 -3.26 9.60 -7.73
CA PRO A 195 -3.84 9.44 -9.05
C PRO A 195 -5.18 10.19 -9.16
N GLU A 196 -5.83 10.17 -10.31
CA GLU A 196 -7.26 10.51 -10.37
C GLU A 196 -8.08 9.45 -9.59
N ALA A 197 -9.13 9.88 -8.89
CA ALA A 197 -9.94 9.01 -8.02
C ALA A 197 -10.56 7.79 -8.74
N VAL A 198 -10.71 7.84 -10.07
CA VAL A 198 -11.18 6.69 -10.86
C VAL A 198 -10.16 5.53 -10.85
N PHE A 199 -8.86 5.83 -10.91
CA PHE A 199 -7.82 4.81 -10.90
C PHE A 199 -7.63 4.20 -9.51
N GLU A 200 -7.80 5.00 -8.45
CA GLU A 200 -7.85 4.50 -7.08
C GLU A 200 -8.98 3.48 -6.90
N ARG A 201 -10.22 3.85 -7.25
CA ARG A 201 -11.38 2.94 -7.13
C ARG A 201 -11.19 1.66 -7.93
N ALA A 202 -10.68 1.75 -9.15
CA ALA A 202 -10.36 0.57 -9.94
C ALA A 202 -9.31 -0.32 -9.25
N SER A 203 -8.33 0.27 -8.55
CA SER A 203 -7.30 -0.47 -7.81
C SER A 203 -7.87 -1.23 -6.62
N GLU A 204 -8.83 -0.64 -5.92
CA GLU A 204 -9.56 -1.28 -4.84
C GLU A 204 -10.48 -2.40 -5.35
N GLU A 205 -11.27 -2.15 -6.40
CA GLU A 205 -12.15 -3.15 -7.02
C GLU A 205 -11.39 -4.37 -7.56
N GLU A 206 -10.16 -4.15 -8.06
CA GLU A 206 -9.27 -5.20 -8.56
C GLU A 206 -8.43 -5.87 -7.44
N ASN A 207 -8.65 -5.51 -6.16
CA ASN A 207 -7.91 -6.00 -5.00
C ASN A 207 -6.37 -5.79 -5.11
N ARG A 208 -5.94 -4.72 -5.79
CA ARG A 208 -4.51 -4.33 -5.84
C ARG A 208 -4.08 -3.58 -4.58
N THR A 209 -5.01 -2.88 -3.96
CA THR A 209 -4.87 -2.20 -2.67
C THR A 209 -6.12 -2.46 -1.85
N PHE A 210 -6.01 -2.35 -0.54
CA PHE A 210 -7.12 -2.45 0.40
C PHE A 210 -7.04 -1.32 1.43
N GLY A 211 -8.15 -0.95 2.06
CA GLY A 211 -8.14 -0.03 3.19
C GLY A 211 -8.25 -0.75 4.53
N ALA A 212 -7.67 -0.20 5.60
CA ALA A 212 -7.74 -0.81 6.92
C ALA A 212 -7.81 0.24 8.04
N THR A 213 -8.56 -0.06 9.09
CA THR A 213 -8.53 0.70 10.34
C THR A 213 -7.39 0.24 11.23
N TYR A 214 -6.87 1.14 12.07
CA TYR A 214 -5.80 0.83 13.02
C TYR A 214 -6.16 -0.25 14.05
N SER A 215 -7.45 -0.42 14.33
CA SER A 215 -7.98 -1.40 15.28
C SER A 215 -9.35 -1.91 14.81
N GLY A 216 -9.66 -3.14 15.15
CA GLY A 216 -10.93 -3.80 14.83
C GLY A 216 -10.86 -4.71 13.62
N GLY A 217 -9.74 -4.72 12.88
CA GLY A 217 -9.53 -5.63 11.75
C GLY A 217 -10.46 -5.40 10.57
N GLU A 218 -11.17 -4.27 10.53
CA GLU A 218 -12.15 -3.94 9.50
C GLU A 218 -11.43 -3.41 8.24
N GLU A 219 -11.78 -4.02 7.11
CA GLU A 219 -11.44 -3.47 5.79
C GLU A 219 -12.38 -2.30 5.50
N ILE A 220 -11.79 -1.14 5.20
CA ILE A 220 -12.52 0.09 4.88
C ILE A 220 -12.17 0.55 3.47
N SER A 221 -12.94 1.50 2.93
CA SER A 221 -12.57 2.11 1.66
C SER A 221 -11.24 2.85 1.76
N VAL A 222 -10.44 2.72 0.72
CA VAL A 222 -9.18 3.46 0.55
C VAL A 222 -9.46 4.97 0.53
N ARG A 223 -8.61 5.76 1.21
CA ARG A 223 -8.79 7.22 1.29
C ARG A 223 -7.96 7.96 0.24
N HIS A 224 -8.65 8.83 -0.48
CA HIS A 224 -8.06 9.71 -1.50
C HIS A 224 -7.43 10.99 -0.91
N ASN A 225 -6.32 10.88 -0.16
CA ASN A 225 -5.76 12.03 0.57
C ASN A 225 -4.22 12.07 0.70
N GLY A 226 -3.50 11.83 -0.41
CA GLY A 226 -2.05 11.92 -0.49
C GLY A 226 -1.42 10.55 -0.29
N ASN A 227 -1.11 9.85 -1.39
CA ASN A 227 -0.64 8.47 -1.31
C ASN A 227 0.88 8.37 -1.25
N LEU A 228 1.35 7.39 -0.48
CA LEU A 228 2.74 7.03 -0.36
C LEU A 228 3.37 6.75 -1.73
N VAL A 229 4.48 7.42 -2.02
CA VAL A 229 5.35 7.07 -3.14
C VAL A 229 6.52 6.26 -2.61
N MET A 230 6.68 5.06 -3.17
CA MET A 230 7.82 4.20 -2.90
C MET A 230 8.86 4.35 -4.01
N TYR A 231 10.06 3.88 -3.77
CA TYR A 231 11.04 3.62 -4.83
C TYR A 231 11.69 2.25 -4.62
N ASP A 232 12.23 1.69 -5.70
CA ASP A 232 13.05 0.49 -5.63
C ASP A 232 14.55 0.79 -5.75
N ALA A 233 15.36 0.05 -5.01
CA ALA A 233 16.81 0.25 -4.94
C ALA A 233 17.56 -0.06 -6.24
N ALA A 234 17.03 -0.97 -7.07
CA ALA A 234 17.72 -1.46 -8.24
C ALA A 234 17.66 -0.49 -9.43
N THR A 235 16.50 0.13 -9.64
CA THR A 235 16.24 0.99 -10.81
C THR A 235 15.93 2.44 -10.44
N HIS A 236 15.73 2.72 -9.15
CA HIS A 236 15.30 4.01 -8.62
C HIS A 236 13.97 4.48 -9.25
N SER A 237 13.13 3.55 -9.73
CA SER A 237 11.80 3.89 -10.23
C SER A 237 10.90 4.28 -9.06
N TYR A 238 10.00 5.22 -9.28
CA TYR A 238 9.00 5.61 -8.29
C TYR A 238 7.74 4.80 -8.52
N TRP A 239 7.12 4.36 -7.44
CA TRP A 239 5.95 3.48 -7.46
C TRP A 239 4.83 4.10 -6.65
N SER A 240 3.65 4.18 -7.26
CA SER A 240 2.43 4.50 -6.55
C SER A 240 1.97 3.26 -5.77
N GLN A 241 1.89 3.36 -4.44
CA GLN A 241 1.44 2.26 -3.58
C GLN A 241 0.00 1.86 -3.91
N ILE A 242 -0.89 2.84 -4.08
CA ILE A 242 -2.31 2.62 -4.34
C ILE A 242 -2.58 1.98 -5.71
N LEU A 243 -1.78 2.33 -6.72
CA LEU A 243 -1.91 1.76 -8.06
C LEU A 243 -1.10 0.47 -8.23
N ALA A 244 -0.18 0.17 -7.30
CA ALA A 244 0.83 -0.86 -7.45
C ALA A 244 1.57 -0.75 -8.80
N ARG A 245 1.90 0.48 -9.23
CA ARG A 245 2.42 0.76 -10.58
C ARG A 245 3.55 1.78 -10.54
N GLY A 246 4.54 1.60 -11.40
CA GLY A 246 5.62 2.55 -11.61
C GLY A 246 5.08 3.84 -12.22
N ILE A 247 5.45 4.98 -11.67
CA ILE A 247 5.02 6.32 -12.10
C ILE A 247 6.17 7.15 -12.66
N CYS A 248 7.41 6.89 -12.24
CA CYS A 248 8.61 7.55 -12.75
C CYS A 248 9.76 6.55 -12.87
N GLY A 249 10.70 6.82 -13.78
CA GLY A 249 11.91 6.02 -13.94
C GLY A 249 11.75 4.82 -14.89
N PRO A 250 12.73 3.90 -14.90
CA PRO A 250 12.78 2.79 -15.85
C PRO A 250 11.54 1.87 -15.87
N HIS A 251 10.82 1.73 -14.75
CA HIS A 251 9.62 0.90 -14.64
C HIS A 251 8.31 1.68 -14.73
N THR A 252 8.31 2.90 -15.26
CA THR A 252 7.08 3.65 -15.51
C THR A 252 6.06 2.78 -16.25
N GLY A 253 4.85 2.66 -15.71
CA GLY A 253 3.77 1.85 -16.27
C GLY A 253 3.73 0.39 -15.88
N THR A 254 4.85 -0.14 -15.40
CA THR A 254 4.93 -1.52 -14.95
C THR A 254 4.07 -1.70 -13.72
N GLN A 255 3.23 -2.73 -13.72
CA GLN A 255 2.41 -3.10 -12.56
C GLN A 255 3.14 -4.16 -11.72
N LEU A 256 3.19 -3.95 -10.41
CA LEU A 256 3.71 -4.93 -9.46
C LEU A 256 2.78 -6.15 -9.42
N ALA A 257 3.38 -7.33 -9.31
CA ALA A 257 2.61 -8.57 -9.19
C ALA A 257 2.05 -8.69 -7.76
N ILE A 258 0.78 -8.35 -7.58
CA ILE A 258 0.05 -8.40 -6.30
C ILE A 258 0.10 -9.80 -5.68
N ARG A 259 0.10 -9.86 -4.35
CA ARG A 259 0.00 -11.09 -3.59
C ARG A 259 -1.23 -11.09 -2.70
N PRO A 260 -1.96 -12.21 -2.63
CA PRO A 260 -3.10 -12.32 -1.73
C PRO A 260 -2.71 -12.03 -0.29
N SER A 261 -3.50 -11.18 0.36
CA SER A 261 -3.39 -10.83 1.77
C SER A 261 -4.78 -10.52 2.31
N SER A 262 -4.93 -10.55 3.63
CA SER A 262 -6.19 -10.17 4.29
C SER A 262 -5.93 -9.20 5.44
N VAL A 263 -6.85 -8.27 5.65
CA VAL A 263 -6.93 -7.46 6.88
C VAL A 263 -7.74 -8.24 7.92
N THR A 264 -7.26 -8.30 9.16
CA THR A 264 -7.93 -9.02 10.26
C THR A 264 -7.42 -8.48 11.59
N THR A 265 -8.05 -8.90 12.68
CA THR A 265 -7.53 -8.65 14.03
C THR A 265 -6.43 -9.64 14.41
N TRP A 266 -5.56 -9.26 15.36
CA TRP A 266 -4.54 -10.14 15.90
C TRP A 266 -5.12 -11.40 16.56
N GLY A 267 -6.23 -11.23 17.30
CA GLY A 267 -6.94 -12.35 17.93
C GLY A 267 -7.42 -13.38 16.91
N GLU A 268 -8.13 -12.93 15.87
CA GLU A 268 -8.61 -13.80 14.80
C GLU A 268 -7.48 -14.45 13.99
N PHE A 269 -6.38 -13.72 13.77
CA PHE A 269 -5.21 -14.29 13.09
C PHE A 269 -4.66 -15.47 13.89
N ARG A 270 -4.45 -15.32 15.20
CA ARG A 270 -3.95 -16.39 16.07
C ARG A 270 -4.89 -17.58 16.16
N GLU A 271 -6.19 -17.33 16.20
CA GLU A 271 -7.19 -18.40 16.22
C GLU A 271 -7.13 -19.24 14.93
N ARG A 272 -7.01 -18.58 13.77
CA ARG A 272 -6.96 -19.24 12.46
C ARG A 272 -5.60 -19.86 12.16
N HIS A 273 -4.52 -19.30 12.70
CA HIS A 273 -3.14 -19.70 12.47
C HIS A 273 -2.38 -19.89 13.80
N PRO A 274 -2.60 -20.99 14.53
CA PRO A 274 -1.95 -21.23 15.82
C PRO A 274 -0.42 -21.31 15.75
N ASP A 275 0.12 -21.72 14.60
CA ASP A 275 1.57 -21.76 14.31
C ASP A 275 2.05 -20.50 13.57
N GLY A 276 1.17 -19.51 13.39
CA GLY A 276 1.48 -18.25 12.71
C GLY A 276 2.37 -17.36 13.57
N GLU A 277 3.17 -16.52 12.90
CA GLU A 277 4.09 -15.63 13.57
C GLU A 277 3.76 -14.17 13.24
N VAL A 278 4.10 -13.26 14.14
CA VAL A 278 3.91 -11.82 14.00
C VAL A 278 5.25 -11.10 13.92
N LEU A 279 5.30 -10.07 13.07
CA LEU A 279 6.48 -9.22 12.92
C LEU A 279 6.83 -8.58 14.26
N LEU A 280 8.12 -8.65 14.62
CA LEU A 280 8.68 -7.96 15.78
C LEU A 280 9.12 -6.54 15.40
N PRO A 281 8.93 -5.53 16.26
CA PRO A 281 9.45 -4.20 16.00
C PRO A 281 10.97 -4.15 16.17
N PRO A 282 11.64 -3.12 15.61
CA PRO A 282 13.03 -2.83 15.93
C PRO A 282 13.33 -2.72 17.44
N PRO A 283 14.52 -3.16 17.90
CA PRO A 283 15.67 -3.58 17.08
C PRO A 283 15.64 -5.05 16.66
N HIS A 284 14.59 -5.83 16.98
CA HIS A 284 14.53 -7.24 16.60
C HIS A 284 14.45 -7.41 15.08
N SER A 285 13.65 -6.56 14.42
CA SER A 285 13.69 -6.41 12.96
C SER A 285 14.71 -5.35 12.56
N GLY A 286 15.58 -5.68 11.61
CA GLY A 286 16.55 -4.76 11.04
C GLY A 286 15.90 -3.76 10.08
N THR A 287 16.30 -2.50 10.22
CA THR A 287 15.81 -1.39 9.41
C THR A 287 16.95 -0.66 8.71
N VAL A 288 16.61 0.06 7.65
CA VAL A 288 17.58 0.85 6.89
C VAL A 288 16.97 2.19 6.52
N GLU A 289 17.78 3.23 6.61
CA GLU A 289 17.40 4.56 6.14
C GLU A 289 17.20 4.54 4.63
N PRO A 290 16.18 5.23 4.08
CA PRO A 290 15.96 5.19 2.64
C PRO A 290 17.19 5.67 1.83
N GLY A 291 17.93 6.69 2.28
CA GLY A 291 19.18 7.12 1.60
C GLY A 291 20.23 6.00 1.49
N VAL A 292 20.37 5.18 2.53
CA VAL A 292 21.35 4.07 2.56
C VAL A 292 20.95 2.94 1.59
N ILE A 293 19.65 2.70 1.38
CA ILE A 293 19.17 1.71 0.40
C ILE A 293 19.67 2.02 -1.01
N LEU A 294 19.88 3.29 -1.35
CA LEU A 294 20.38 3.73 -2.65
C LEU A 294 21.89 3.53 -2.83
N GLY A 295 22.59 3.03 -1.80
CA GLY A 295 24.04 2.96 -1.80
C GLY A 295 24.71 4.33 -1.67
N GLU A 296 23.96 5.37 -1.28
CA GLU A 296 24.49 6.69 -0.93
C GLU A 296 24.98 6.65 0.52
N GLY A 297 26.28 6.38 0.70
CA GLY A 297 26.96 6.33 2.00
C GLY A 297 28.28 7.07 1.99
#